data_AF-A0A419S5C1-F1
#
_entry.id   AF-A0A419S5C1-F1
#
_cell.length_a   1.000
_cell.length_b   1.000
_cell.length_c   1.000
_cell.angle_alpha   90.00
_cell.angle_beta   90.00
_cell.angle_gamma   90.00
#
_symmetry.space_group_name_H-M   'P 1'
#
loop_
_entity.id
_entity.type
_entity.pdbx_description
1 polymer ?
#
loop_
_entity_poly.entity_id
_entity_poly.type
_entity_poly.pdbx_seq_one_letter_code
_entity_poly.pdbx_strand_id
1 'polypeptide(L)'
;MIGICKLYEEPCELKESHILLKFIIDYFKKTGSNYLRTVVDPNRRRQDGKKGYYLSERAELDFSKREKWFAEKIFNPFLEEKRRLFEYDENLYYFLISLLWRGLLSELENPDYVKEEYYGSLFEVEREWKDYLRGGATPVKFPDVNLFLTDSIRAHNINVTGLDYYFTRTLDFTIFASSDGSFVATYCKFLRFMVWSVIKDIQT
;
A
#
# COMPACT_ATOMS: atom_id res chain seq x y z
N MET A 1 4.94 22.53 -3.15
CA MET A 1 6.40 22.42 -3.39
C MET A 1 6.62 22.28 -4.90
N ILE A 2 7.55 23.02 -5.52
CA ILE A 2 7.86 22.82 -6.95
C ILE A 2 8.78 21.60 -7.07
N GLY A 3 8.45 20.68 -7.98
CA GLY A 3 9.27 19.50 -8.28
C GLY A 3 8.74 18.73 -9.49
N ILE A 4 9.21 17.50 -9.67
CA ILE A 4 8.79 16.62 -10.77
C ILE A 4 7.77 15.63 -10.25
N CYS A 5 6.59 15.56 -10.88
CA CYS A 5 5.58 14.56 -10.57
C CYS A 5 6.13 13.15 -10.81
N LYS A 6 6.12 12.29 -9.79
CA LYS A 6 6.58 10.90 -9.93
C LYS A 6 5.71 10.11 -10.91
N LEU A 7 4.41 10.38 -10.94
CA LEU A 7 3.51 9.69 -11.86
C LEU A 7 3.63 10.23 -13.28
N TYR A 8 3.73 11.53 -13.54
CA TYR A 8 3.70 12.06 -14.93
C TYR A 8 5.06 12.52 -15.48
N GLU A 9 6.10 12.59 -14.64
CA GLU A 9 7.45 13.06 -15.01
C GLU A 9 7.51 14.49 -15.55
N GLU A 10 6.50 15.30 -15.22
CA GLU A 10 6.40 16.70 -15.60
C GLU A 10 6.66 17.63 -14.39
N PRO A 11 7.32 18.80 -14.59
CA PRO A 11 7.44 19.81 -13.56
C PRO A 11 6.07 20.36 -13.13
N CYS A 12 5.78 20.38 -11.84
CA CYS A 12 4.51 20.87 -11.32
C CYS A 12 4.62 21.35 -9.85
N GLU A 13 3.54 21.92 -9.34
CA GLU A 13 3.33 22.02 -7.90
C GLU A 13 2.89 20.65 -7.36
N LEU A 14 3.77 20.04 -6.57
CA LEU A 14 3.54 18.76 -5.90
C LEU A 14 2.63 18.95 -4.69
N LYS A 15 1.64 18.06 -4.58
CA LYS A 15 0.73 17.97 -3.44
C LYS A 15 1.31 17.08 -2.35
N GLU A 16 0.80 17.24 -1.14
CA GLU A 16 1.19 16.44 0.01
C GLU A 16 0.45 15.08 -0.06
N SER A 17 1.01 14.14 -0.80
CA SER A 17 0.40 12.84 -1.08
C SER A 17 0.51 11.89 0.11
N HIS A 18 -0.62 11.32 0.52
CA HIS A 18 -0.65 10.24 1.51
C HIS A 18 -0.14 8.92 0.92
N ILE A 19 0.80 8.25 1.58
CA ILE A 19 1.22 6.89 1.19
C ILE A 19 0.07 5.91 1.44
N LEU A 20 -0.40 5.86 2.69
CA LEU A 20 -1.65 5.21 3.07
C LEU A 20 -2.79 6.22 3.05
N LEU A 21 -3.84 5.88 2.31
CA LEU A 21 -4.92 6.80 1.93
C LEU A 21 -5.62 7.42 3.13
N LYS A 22 -6.00 8.69 2.98
CA LYS A 22 -6.62 9.47 4.07
C LYS A 22 -7.86 8.79 4.66
N PHE A 23 -8.76 8.22 3.85
CA PHE A 23 -9.96 7.58 4.39
C PHE A 23 -9.65 6.35 5.26
N ILE A 24 -8.54 5.64 5.00
CA ILE A 24 -8.08 4.51 5.82
C ILE A 24 -7.62 5.04 7.18
N ILE A 25 -6.84 6.13 7.18
CA ILE A 25 -6.36 6.79 8.39
C ILE A 25 -7.53 7.34 9.21
N ASP A 26 -8.48 8.00 8.56
CA ASP A 26 -9.67 8.55 9.18
C ASP A 26 -10.55 7.45 9.79
N TYR A 27 -10.77 6.34 9.06
CA TYR A 27 -11.48 5.18 9.58
C TYR A 27 -10.76 4.55 10.77
N PHE A 28 -9.43 4.37 10.68
CA PHE A 28 -8.63 3.87 11.78
C PHE A 28 -8.86 4.73 13.02
N LYS A 29 -8.75 6.06 12.91
CA LYS A 29 -8.94 6.98 14.04
C LYS A 29 -10.36 6.92 14.60
N LYS A 30 -11.37 6.94 13.73
CA LYS A 30 -12.80 6.91 14.10
C LYS A 30 -13.18 5.65 14.89
N THR A 31 -12.58 4.50 14.55
CA THR A 31 -12.96 3.18 15.09
C THR A 31 -12.02 2.64 16.17
N GLY A 32 -11.00 3.42 16.58
CA GLY A 32 -10.06 3.00 17.62
C GLY A 32 -9.44 4.18 18.36
N SER A 33 -8.11 4.20 18.51
CA SER A 33 -7.45 5.36 19.13
C SER A 33 -7.31 6.51 18.14
N ASN A 34 -7.51 7.75 18.63
CA ASN A 34 -7.31 8.99 17.86
C ASN A 34 -5.86 9.22 17.34
N TYR A 35 -4.96 8.27 17.59
CA TYR A 35 -3.53 8.37 17.30
C TYR A 35 -3.04 7.10 16.58
N LEU A 36 -2.17 7.30 15.61
CA LEU A 36 -1.40 6.25 14.93
C LEU A 36 -0.14 5.92 15.74
N ARG A 37 0.25 4.65 15.74
CA ARG A 37 1.51 4.13 16.27
C ARG A 37 2.10 3.21 15.22
N THR A 38 3.42 3.26 15.05
CA THR A 38 4.15 2.35 14.13
C THR A 38 4.88 1.29 14.95
N VAL A 39 5.23 0.16 14.35
CA VAL A 39 6.04 -0.87 15.03
C VAL A 39 7.41 -0.32 15.40
N VAL A 40 7.99 0.53 14.53
CA VAL A 40 9.30 1.17 14.73
C VAL A 40 9.27 2.20 15.87
N ASP A 41 8.14 2.91 16.04
CA ASP A 41 7.97 3.90 17.10
C ASP A 41 6.57 3.77 17.75
N PRO A 42 6.40 2.81 18.68
CA PRO A 42 5.10 2.49 19.28
C PRO A 42 4.68 3.51 20.35
N ASN A 43 5.63 4.31 20.84
CA ASN A 43 5.39 5.31 21.89
C ASN A 43 5.07 6.70 21.32
N ARG A 44 5.47 6.98 20.08
CA ARG A 44 5.15 8.24 19.42
C ARG A 44 3.76 8.21 18.78
N ARG A 45 2.88 9.05 19.32
CA ARG A 45 1.55 9.31 18.76
C ARG A 45 1.70 10.15 17.49
N ARG A 46 1.44 9.57 16.32
CA ARG A 46 1.31 10.34 15.07
C ARG A 46 -0.16 10.65 14.80
N GLN A 47 -0.45 11.89 14.40
CA GLN A 47 -1.81 12.32 14.10
C GLN A 47 -2.17 12.11 12.62
N ASP A 48 -1.19 11.87 11.75
CA ASP A 48 -1.40 11.70 10.31
C ASP A 48 -0.47 10.59 9.76
N GLY A 49 -0.82 10.07 8.58
CA GLY A 49 -0.05 9.02 7.90
C GLY A 49 1.29 9.51 7.34
N LYS A 50 2.13 8.59 6.85
CA LYS A 50 3.34 8.95 6.08
C LYS A 50 2.87 9.67 4.81
N LYS A 51 3.48 10.82 4.53
CA LYS A 51 3.23 11.61 3.33
C LYS A 51 4.53 11.98 2.66
N GLY A 52 4.45 12.29 1.37
CA GLY A 52 5.55 12.90 0.64
C GLY A 52 5.04 13.72 -0.53
N TYR A 53 5.90 14.59 -1.05
CA TYR A 53 5.59 15.41 -2.21
C TYR A 53 5.90 14.61 -3.48
N TYR A 54 4.97 13.75 -3.90
CA TYR A 54 5.18 12.84 -5.04
C TYR A 54 4.36 13.21 -6.27
N LEU A 55 3.12 13.66 -6.09
CA LEU A 55 2.14 13.72 -7.17
C LEU A 55 1.72 15.14 -7.49
N SER A 56 1.43 15.37 -8.78
CA SER A 56 0.69 16.55 -9.25
C SER A 56 -0.78 16.44 -8.87
N GLU A 57 -1.49 17.56 -8.93
CA GLU A 57 -2.96 17.58 -8.74
C GLU A 57 -3.70 16.63 -9.68
N ARG A 58 -3.25 16.53 -10.94
CA ARG A 58 -3.81 15.60 -11.93
C ARG A 58 -3.67 14.15 -11.47
N ALA A 59 -2.49 13.76 -10.99
CA ALA A 59 -2.25 12.40 -10.51
C ALA A 59 -3.08 12.05 -9.27
N GLU A 60 -3.21 13.00 -8.32
CA GLU A 60 -4.10 12.85 -7.17
C GLU A 60 -5.56 12.64 -7.59
N LEU A 61 -6.05 13.44 -8.55
CA LEU A 61 -7.41 13.29 -9.08
C LEU A 61 -7.63 11.94 -9.74
N ASP A 62 -6.69 11.44 -10.53
CA ASP A 62 -6.81 10.15 -11.20
C ASP A 62 -6.83 8.96 -10.23
N PHE A 63 -6.02 9.02 -9.17
CA PHE A 63 -6.05 8.04 -8.10
C PHE A 63 -7.35 8.13 -7.31
N SER A 64 -7.77 9.34 -6.91
CA SER A 64 -8.98 9.56 -6.08
C SER A 64 -10.25 8.89 -6.62
N LYS A 65 -10.37 8.73 -7.94
CA LYS A 65 -11.48 8.02 -8.60
C LYS A 65 -11.56 6.56 -8.15
N ARG A 66 -10.43 5.83 -8.17
CA ARG A 66 -10.35 4.40 -7.81
C ARG A 66 -10.29 4.21 -6.30
N GLU A 67 -9.76 5.19 -5.59
CA GLU A 67 -9.81 5.22 -4.12
C GLU A 67 -11.25 5.37 -3.61
N LYS A 68 -12.03 6.28 -4.21
CA LYS A 68 -13.45 6.43 -3.91
C LYS A 68 -14.22 5.15 -4.26
N TRP A 69 -13.98 4.58 -5.44
CA TRP A 69 -14.59 3.31 -5.83
C TRP A 69 -14.27 2.20 -4.82
N PHE A 70 -13.01 2.03 -4.42
CA PHE A 70 -12.61 1.02 -3.44
C PHE A 70 -13.30 1.27 -2.09
N ALA A 71 -13.36 2.52 -1.64
CA ALA A 71 -14.03 2.89 -0.40
C ALA A 71 -15.52 2.47 -0.41
N GLU A 72 -16.23 2.80 -1.49
CA GLU A 72 -17.67 2.56 -1.63
C GLU A 72 -18.03 1.11 -1.94
N LYS A 73 -17.20 0.39 -2.70
CA LYS A 73 -17.53 -0.96 -3.20
C LYS A 73 -16.92 -2.09 -2.40
N ILE A 74 -15.80 -1.84 -1.72
CA ILE A 74 -15.04 -2.88 -1.01
C ILE A 74 -14.86 -2.52 0.45
N PHE A 75 -14.25 -1.38 0.76
CA PHE A 75 -13.85 -1.03 2.12
C PHE A 75 -15.02 -0.94 3.10
N ASN A 76 -16.00 -0.06 2.83
CA ASN A 76 -17.17 0.11 3.70
C ASN A 76 -18.05 -1.15 3.70
N PRO A 77 -18.36 -1.79 2.54
CA PRO A 77 -19.14 -3.03 2.56
C PRO A 77 -18.46 -4.18 3.33
N PHE A 78 -17.13 -4.28 3.29
CA PHE A 78 -16.41 -5.31 4.02
C PHE A 78 -16.41 -5.08 5.53
N LEU A 79 -16.13 -3.84 5.95
CA LEU A 79 -15.93 -3.49 7.36
C LEU A 79 -17.25 -3.22 8.10
N GLU A 80 -18.23 -2.62 7.44
CA GLU A 80 -19.48 -2.15 8.07
C GLU A 80 -20.67 -3.07 7.73
N GLU A 81 -20.76 -3.55 6.49
CA GLU A 81 -21.89 -4.37 6.01
C GLU A 81 -21.62 -5.88 6.07
N LYS A 82 -20.41 -6.30 6.48
CA LYS A 82 -19.96 -7.70 6.55
C LYS A 82 -20.04 -8.45 5.22
N ARG A 83 -19.96 -7.76 4.09
CA ARG A 83 -19.79 -8.40 2.77
C ARG A 83 -18.47 -9.16 2.73
N ARG A 84 -18.45 -10.31 2.05
CA ARG A 84 -17.27 -11.21 1.98
C ARG A 84 -16.90 -11.61 0.55
N LEU A 85 -17.75 -11.33 -0.43
CA LEU A 85 -17.53 -11.62 -1.83
C LEU A 85 -17.41 -10.32 -2.61
N PHE A 86 -16.36 -10.21 -3.42
CA PHE A 86 -16.05 -9.06 -4.24
C PHE A 86 -15.50 -9.55 -5.58
N GLU A 87 -15.77 -8.80 -6.64
CA GLU A 87 -15.16 -9.04 -7.94
C GLU A 87 -13.76 -8.43 -7.97
N TYR A 88 -12.82 -9.19 -8.54
CA TYR A 88 -11.47 -8.70 -8.81
C TYR A 88 -11.46 -8.09 -10.22
N ASP A 89 -11.91 -6.84 -10.32
CA ASP A 89 -12.02 -6.10 -11.58
C ASP A 89 -10.84 -5.15 -11.82
N GLU A 90 -10.87 -4.42 -12.94
CA GLU A 90 -9.86 -3.43 -13.28
C GLU A 90 -9.76 -2.28 -12.26
N ASN A 91 -10.86 -1.92 -11.58
CA ASN A 91 -10.84 -0.85 -10.58
C ASN A 91 -10.11 -1.30 -9.33
N LEU A 92 -10.36 -2.53 -8.88
CA LEU A 92 -9.62 -3.13 -7.77
C LEU A 92 -8.14 -3.26 -8.13
N TYR A 93 -7.82 -3.82 -9.30
CA TYR A 93 -6.44 -3.99 -9.73
C TYR A 93 -5.67 -2.66 -9.79
N TYR A 94 -6.26 -1.65 -10.42
CA TYR A 94 -5.69 -0.30 -10.47
C TYR A 94 -5.49 0.30 -9.08
N PHE A 95 -6.50 0.17 -8.20
CA PHE A 95 -6.39 0.65 -6.83
C PHE A 95 -5.21 -0.01 -6.11
N LEU A 96 -5.09 -1.34 -6.16
CA LEU A 96 -4.04 -2.08 -5.45
C LEU A 96 -2.65 -1.74 -5.98
N ILE A 97 -2.48 -1.60 -7.30
CA ILE A 97 -1.23 -1.12 -7.89
C ILE A 97 -0.92 0.30 -7.40
N SER A 98 -1.89 1.22 -7.44
CA SER A 98 -1.66 2.61 -7.01
C SER A 98 -1.23 2.70 -5.54
N LEU A 99 -1.79 1.83 -4.68
CA LEU A 99 -1.44 1.73 -3.27
C LEU A 99 -0.01 1.21 -3.09
N LEU A 100 0.31 0.06 -3.71
CA LEU A 100 1.64 -0.56 -3.59
C LEU A 100 2.72 0.32 -4.20
N TRP A 101 2.45 0.94 -5.36
CA TRP A 101 3.38 1.82 -6.06
C TRP A 101 3.77 3.06 -5.23
N ARG A 102 2.80 3.70 -4.55
CA ARG A 102 3.12 4.83 -3.64
C ARG A 102 3.99 4.38 -2.48
N GLY A 103 3.71 3.22 -1.89
CA GLY A 103 4.56 2.67 -0.86
C GLY A 103 5.97 2.36 -1.38
N LEU A 104 6.08 1.77 -2.57
CA LEU A 104 7.35 1.44 -3.22
C LEU A 104 8.19 2.71 -3.43
N LEU A 105 7.59 3.80 -3.94
CA LEU A 105 8.27 5.10 -4.04
C LEU A 105 8.83 5.57 -2.70
N SER A 106 8.06 5.36 -1.62
CA SER A 106 8.43 5.79 -0.29
C SER A 106 9.57 4.97 0.33
N GLU A 107 9.71 3.72 -0.09
CA GLU A 107 10.84 2.86 0.31
C GLU A 107 12.07 3.11 -0.56
N LEU A 108 11.91 3.41 -1.84
CA LEU A 108 13.02 3.79 -2.73
C LEU A 108 13.72 5.10 -2.32
N GLU A 109 13.10 5.92 -1.47
CA GLU A 109 13.75 7.07 -0.83
C GLU A 109 14.72 6.68 0.29
N ASN A 110 14.63 5.47 0.84
CA ASN A 110 15.53 4.99 1.87
C ASN A 110 16.86 4.52 1.23
N PRO A 111 18.00 5.19 1.53
CA PRO A 111 19.29 4.86 0.94
C PRO A 111 19.80 3.47 1.29
N ASP A 112 19.27 2.82 2.33
CA ASP A 112 19.68 1.48 2.73
C ASP A 112 19.37 0.43 1.65
N TYR A 113 18.28 0.59 0.90
CA TYR A 113 17.91 -0.33 -0.17
C TYR A 113 18.87 -0.32 -1.37
N VAL A 114 19.65 0.75 -1.56
CA VAL A 114 20.58 0.87 -2.70
C VAL A 114 21.64 -0.24 -2.68
N LYS A 115 21.93 -0.80 -1.51
CA LYS A 115 22.93 -1.86 -1.33
C LYS A 115 22.37 -3.27 -1.53
N GLU A 116 21.05 -3.40 -1.64
CA GLU A 116 20.37 -4.68 -1.75
C GLU A 116 20.46 -5.24 -3.18
N GLU A 117 20.72 -6.54 -3.32
CA GLU A 117 20.87 -7.18 -4.63
C GLU A 117 19.60 -7.05 -5.50
N TYR A 118 18.44 -6.98 -4.86
CA TYR A 118 17.13 -6.86 -5.53
C TYR A 118 16.73 -5.42 -5.88
N TYR A 119 17.56 -4.41 -5.56
CA TYR A 119 17.24 -3.01 -5.79
C TYR A 119 16.90 -2.70 -7.26
N GLY A 120 17.59 -3.36 -8.20
CA GLY A 120 17.29 -3.24 -9.62
C GLY A 120 15.87 -3.69 -9.99
N SER A 121 15.40 -4.80 -9.41
CA SER A 121 14.04 -5.30 -9.65
C SER A 121 12.97 -4.34 -9.13
N LEU A 122 13.22 -3.65 -8.00
CA LEU A 122 12.29 -2.66 -7.46
C LEU A 122 12.01 -1.52 -8.45
N PHE A 123 13.04 -1.04 -9.17
CA PHE A 123 12.87 -0.02 -10.20
C PHE A 123 12.12 -0.53 -11.43
N GLU A 124 12.29 -1.79 -11.79
CA GLU A 124 11.55 -2.38 -12.90
C GLU A 124 10.06 -2.43 -12.58
N VAL A 125 9.69 -2.81 -11.35
CA VAL A 125 8.30 -2.78 -10.87
C VAL A 125 7.75 -1.36 -10.85
N GLU A 126 8.51 -0.42 -10.29
CA GLU A 126 8.12 0.99 -10.24
C GLU A 126 7.77 1.52 -11.63
N ARG A 127 8.63 1.24 -12.62
CA ARG A 127 8.46 1.71 -13.98
C ARG A 127 7.24 1.07 -14.66
N GLU A 128 7.10 -0.25 -14.61
CA GLU A 128 5.98 -0.94 -15.28
C GLU A 128 4.64 -0.51 -14.67
N TRP A 129 4.55 -0.43 -13.35
CA TRP A 129 3.33 0.02 -12.67
C TRP A 129 3.04 1.49 -12.95
N LYS A 130 4.04 2.36 -12.98
CA LYS A 130 3.87 3.76 -13.38
C LYS A 130 3.28 3.87 -14.79
N ASP A 131 3.77 3.08 -15.73
CA ASP A 131 3.26 3.08 -17.11
C ASP A 131 1.80 2.63 -17.17
N TYR A 132 1.43 1.56 -16.44
CA TYR A 132 0.02 1.15 -16.31
C TYR A 132 -0.86 2.23 -15.68
N LEU A 133 -0.41 2.85 -14.58
CA LEU A 133 -1.15 3.90 -13.86
C LEU A 133 -1.33 5.18 -14.71
N ARG A 134 -0.50 5.42 -15.72
CA ARG A 134 -0.68 6.50 -16.72
C ARG A 134 -1.75 6.20 -17.76
N GLY A 135 -2.36 5.02 -17.73
CA GLY A 135 -3.26 4.52 -18.77
C GLY A 135 -2.56 3.65 -19.83
N GLY A 136 -1.38 3.13 -19.51
CA GLY A 136 -0.70 2.12 -20.32
C GLY A 136 -1.36 0.73 -20.24
N ALA A 137 -0.71 -0.25 -20.86
CA ALA A 137 -1.17 -1.64 -20.83
C ALA A 137 -1.06 -2.25 -19.42
N THR A 138 -1.88 -3.26 -19.14
CA THR A 138 -1.79 -4.07 -17.92
C THR A 138 -0.36 -4.62 -17.76
N PRO A 139 0.22 -4.59 -16.55
CA PRO A 139 1.55 -5.16 -16.28
C PRO A 139 1.64 -6.61 -16.75
N VAL A 140 2.77 -6.94 -17.38
CA VAL A 140 3.07 -8.28 -17.89
C VAL A 140 4.19 -8.93 -17.08
N LYS A 141 5.18 -8.14 -16.64
CA LYS A 141 6.32 -8.65 -15.88
C LYS A 141 5.98 -8.81 -14.40
N PHE A 142 5.21 -7.88 -13.83
CA PHE A 142 4.75 -7.93 -12.44
C PHE A 142 3.22 -7.84 -12.35
N PRO A 143 2.48 -8.82 -12.92
CA PRO A 143 1.01 -8.79 -12.98
C PRO A 143 0.36 -9.12 -11.65
N ASP A 144 1.03 -9.91 -10.80
CA ASP A 144 0.41 -10.55 -9.64
C ASP A 144 0.27 -9.58 -8.47
N VAL A 145 -0.94 -9.07 -8.28
CA VAL A 145 -1.30 -8.21 -7.15
C VAL A 145 -2.39 -8.89 -6.35
N ASN A 146 -2.09 -9.26 -5.12
CA ASN A 146 -2.94 -10.09 -4.28
C ASN A 146 -3.60 -9.27 -3.18
N LEU A 147 -4.83 -9.65 -2.83
CA LEU A 147 -5.58 -9.09 -1.71
C LEU A 147 -6.07 -10.22 -0.81
N PHE A 148 -5.78 -10.11 0.49
CA PHE A 148 -6.31 -10.97 1.52
C PHE A 148 -7.09 -10.15 2.56
N LEU A 149 -8.29 -10.62 2.85
CA LEU A 149 -9.23 -10.02 3.79
C LEU A 149 -9.19 -10.79 5.10
N THR A 150 -8.92 -10.09 6.20
CA THR A 150 -8.79 -10.68 7.54
C THR A 150 -9.96 -10.31 8.45
N ASP A 151 -10.07 -10.95 9.61
CA ASP A 151 -11.11 -10.63 10.59
C ASP A 151 -10.56 -10.74 12.02
N SER A 152 -11.40 -10.39 12.99
CA SER A 152 -11.05 -10.46 14.41
C SER A 152 -10.76 -11.89 14.87
N ILE A 153 -9.72 -12.03 15.70
CA ILE A 153 -9.36 -13.31 16.33
C ILE A 153 -10.04 -13.36 17.70
N ARG A 154 -11.01 -14.26 17.86
CA ARG A 154 -11.80 -14.39 19.09
C ARG A 154 -11.11 -15.21 20.18
N ALA A 155 -10.30 -16.19 19.78
CA ALA A 155 -9.59 -17.08 20.69
C ALA A 155 -8.35 -17.67 20.00
N HIS A 156 -7.32 -17.92 20.79
CA HIS A 156 -6.13 -18.68 20.41
C HIS A 156 -5.58 -19.40 21.65
N ASN A 157 -4.88 -20.51 21.46
CA ASN A 157 -4.32 -21.35 22.54
C ASN A 157 -2.81 -21.17 22.73
N ILE A 158 -2.24 -20.12 22.14
CA ILE A 158 -0.80 -19.82 22.16
C ILE A 158 -0.51 -18.59 23.02
N ASN A 159 0.66 -18.56 23.67
CA ASN A 159 1.09 -17.48 24.56
C ASN A 159 1.65 -16.27 23.79
N VAL A 160 0.82 -15.65 22.97
CA VAL A 160 1.13 -14.42 22.23
C VAL A 160 0.05 -13.38 22.46
N THR A 161 0.43 -12.12 22.58
CA THR A 161 -0.50 -11.01 22.77
C THR A 161 -0.58 -10.16 21.51
N GLY A 162 -1.68 -9.44 21.33
CA GLY A 162 -1.82 -8.48 20.23
C GLY A 162 -2.16 -9.07 18.85
N LEU A 163 -2.46 -10.37 18.76
CA LEU A 163 -2.88 -11.01 17.49
C LEU A 163 -4.09 -10.30 16.87
N ASP A 164 -5.18 -10.13 17.62
CA ASP A 164 -6.38 -9.44 17.10
C ASP A 164 -6.05 -8.01 16.64
N TYR A 165 -5.21 -7.30 17.39
CA TYR A 165 -4.75 -5.96 17.01
C TYR A 165 -3.98 -5.99 15.69
N TYR A 166 -3.06 -6.94 15.51
CA TYR A 166 -2.35 -7.09 14.25
C TYR A 166 -3.34 -7.30 13.10
N PHE A 167 -4.25 -8.28 13.21
CA PHE A 167 -5.17 -8.61 12.13
C PHE A 167 -6.23 -7.55 11.83
N THR A 168 -6.52 -6.64 12.76
CA THR A 168 -7.63 -5.69 12.60
C THR A 168 -7.24 -4.23 12.55
N ARG A 169 -6.03 -3.87 13.00
CA ARG A 169 -5.63 -2.47 13.24
C ARG A 169 -4.31 -2.07 12.60
N THR A 170 -3.33 -2.95 12.47
CA THR A 170 -1.99 -2.54 12.00
C THR A 170 -2.05 -1.86 10.62
N LEU A 171 -1.29 -0.77 10.50
CA LEU A 171 -1.01 -0.06 9.27
C LEU A 171 0.48 -0.23 8.99
N ASP A 172 0.84 -0.77 7.84
CA ASP A 172 2.21 -1.07 7.48
C ASP A 172 2.42 -1.03 5.97
N PHE A 173 3.63 -0.68 5.57
CA PHE A 173 4.11 -0.86 4.22
C PHE A 173 5.58 -1.28 4.30
N THR A 174 5.96 -2.34 3.61
CA THR A 174 7.33 -2.82 3.64
C THR A 174 7.69 -3.58 2.37
N ILE A 175 8.99 -3.67 2.10
CA ILE A 175 9.56 -4.61 1.14
C ILE A 175 10.06 -5.81 1.96
N PHE A 176 9.53 -6.98 1.66
CA PHE A 176 9.98 -8.23 2.25
C PHE A 176 10.87 -8.95 1.25
N ALA A 177 12.09 -9.29 1.67
CA ALA A 177 13.02 -10.07 0.88
C ALA A 177 13.62 -11.21 1.70
N SER A 178 13.89 -12.33 1.05
CA SER A 178 14.71 -13.40 1.63
C SER A 178 16.15 -12.92 1.79
N SER A 179 16.89 -13.50 2.74
CA SER A 179 18.28 -13.11 3.01
C SER A 179 19.24 -13.29 1.83
N ASP A 180 18.88 -14.17 0.89
CA ASP A 180 19.60 -14.44 -0.36
C ASP A 180 19.01 -13.70 -1.57
N GLY A 181 18.00 -12.85 -1.38
CA GLY A 181 17.34 -12.10 -2.45
C GLY A 181 16.65 -12.95 -3.52
N SER A 182 16.41 -14.24 -3.24
CA SER A 182 15.70 -15.16 -4.14
C SER A 182 14.19 -14.90 -4.17
N PHE A 183 13.63 -14.39 -3.07
CA PHE A 183 12.25 -13.96 -2.97
C PHE A 183 12.19 -12.48 -2.58
N VAL A 184 11.40 -11.70 -3.30
CA VAL A 184 11.17 -10.28 -3.01
C VAL A 184 9.71 -9.97 -3.27
N ALA A 185 9.06 -9.30 -2.32
CA ALA A 185 7.69 -8.86 -2.43
C ALA A 185 7.51 -7.46 -1.82
N THR A 186 6.59 -6.69 -2.39
CA THR A 186 6.08 -5.49 -1.73
C THR A 186 4.79 -5.83 -1.01
N TYR A 187 4.63 -5.29 0.20
CA TYR A 187 3.52 -5.59 1.10
C TYR A 187 2.94 -4.32 1.69
N CYS A 188 1.62 -4.23 1.70
CA CYS A 188 0.87 -3.22 2.42
C CYS A 188 -0.17 -3.88 3.31
N LYS A 189 -0.17 -3.51 4.59
CA LYS A 189 -1.22 -3.87 5.52
C LYS A 189 -1.97 -2.63 5.96
N PHE A 190 -3.28 -2.71 5.98
CA PHE A 190 -4.07 -1.73 6.69
C PHE A 190 -5.34 -2.36 7.24
N LEU A 191 -5.60 -2.16 8.53
CA LEU A 191 -6.77 -2.72 9.20
C LEU A 191 -6.88 -4.24 8.90
N ARG A 192 -7.98 -4.63 8.28
CA ARG A 192 -8.32 -6.01 7.90
C ARG A 192 -7.99 -6.35 6.44
N PHE A 193 -7.10 -5.59 5.82
CA PHE A 193 -6.64 -5.77 4.45
C PHE A 193 -5.14 -6.04 4.45
N MET A 194 -4.72 -7.03 3.68
CA MET A 194 -3.34 -7.34 3.38
C MET A 194 -3.20 -7.39 1.85
N VAL A 195 -2.31 -6.59 1.31
CA VAL A 195 -2.08 -6.44 -0.13
C VAL A 195 -0.62 -6.73 -0.41
N TRP A 196 -0.31 -7.54 -1.41
CA TRP A 196 1.08 -7.78 -1.78
C TRP A 196 1.25 -8.10 -3.26
N SER A 197 2.46 -7.91 -3.75
CA SER A 197 2.88 -8.37 -5.08
C SER A 197 4.25 -9.00 -4.97
N VAL A 198 4.43 -10.14 -5.65
CA VAL A 198 5.72 -10.82 -5.75
C VAL A 198 6.50 -10.17 -6.89
N ILE A 199 7.66 -9.63 -6.53
CA ILE A 199 8.56 -8.92 -7.45
C ILE A 199 9.58 -9.89 -8.05
N LYS A 200 10.07 -10.82 -7.25
CA LYS A 200 11.07 -11.80 -7.65
C LYS A 200 10.80 -13.09 -6.90
N ASP A 201 10.79 -14.19 -7.62
CA ASP A 201 10.77 -15.54 -7.07
C ASP A 201 11.58 -16.45 -7.99
N ILE A 202 12.77 -16.86 -7.55
CA ILE A 202 13.64 -17.75 -8.34
C ILE A 202 13.26 -19.23 -8.12
N GLN A 203 12.24 -19.54 -7.31
CA GLN A 203 11.84 -20.93 -7.03
C GLN A 203 10.89 -21.55 -8.08
N THR A 204 10.66 -20.89 -9.23
CA THR A 204 9.88 -21.42 -10.37
C THR A 204 10.69 -21.57 -11.64
#